data_AF-A0A958WMZ3-F1
#
_entry.id   AF-A0A958WMZ3-F1
#
_cell.length_a   1.000
_cell.length_b   1.000
_cell.length_c   1.000
_cell.angle_alpha   90.00
_cell.angle_beta   90.00
_cell.angle_gamma   90.00
#
_symmetry.space_group_name_H-M   'P 1'
#
loop_
_entity.id
_entity.type
_entity.pdbx_description
1 polymer ?
#
loop_
_entity_poly.entity_id
_entity_poly.type
_entity_poly.pdbx_seq_one_letter_code
_entity_poly.pdbx_strand_id
1 'polypeptide(L)'
;MRGKLKYILFIAFTATLSLLFFYFKEKPEISLLSCNCPPGFQRVEENKCASRNLYQQYSSLQNSGVGGLKSALPKPRDGFSPQQIDLGRYLFFDPVLSKDGSVSCATCHNPNLGFADGLATSIGVSGVEQTRSAPSLWNVSYLKSFFWDARATTLEAQMEGPLYSPTEMATT
;
A
#
# COMPACT_ATOMS: atom_id res chain seq x y z
N MET A 1 -43.99 39.06 34.04
CA MET A 1 -42.89 38.99 33.06
C MET A 1 -41.81 37.92 33.37
N ARG A 2 -42.08 36.88 34.18
CA ARG A 2 -41.07 35.85 34.55
C ARG A 2 -41.10 34.56 33.69
N GLY A 3 -42.12 34.35 32.87
CA GLY A 3 -42.29 33.11 32.09
C GLY A 3 -41.57 33.08 30.74
N LYS A 4 -41.45 34.22 30.04
CA LYS A 4 -40.84 34.29 28.71
C LYS A 4 -39.31 34.12 28.71
N LEU A 5 -38.64 34.53 29.79
CA LEU A 5 -37.18 34.41 29.92
C LEU A 5 -36.72 32.96 30.12
N LYS A 6 -37.54 32.13 30.81
CA LYS A 6 -37.26 30.69 30.98
C LYS A 6 -37.35 29.92 29.67
N TYR A 7 -38.29 30.27 28.80
CA TYR A 7 -38.49 29.60 27.51
C TYR A 7 -37.37 29.91 26.50
N ILE A 8 -36.89 31.16 26.47
CA ILE A 8 -35.77 31.57 25.61
C ILE A 8 -34.46 30.90 26.05
N LEU A 9 -34.22 30.78 27.37
CA LEU A 9 -33.06 30.05 27.89
C LEU A 9 -33.08 28.57 27.51
N PHE A 10 -34.26 27.94 27.52
CA PHE A 10 -34.41 26.52 27.21
C PHE A 10 -34.14 26.22 25.72
N ILE A 11 -34.65 27.07 24.81
CA ILE A 11 -34.42 26.92 23.35
C ILE A 11 -32.95 27.19 23.00
N ALA A 12 -32.31 28.17 23.64
CA ALA A 12 -30.89 28.44 23.44
C ALA A 12 -30.00 27.27 23.93
N PHE A 13 -30.40 26.59 25.00
CA PHE A 13 -29.69 25.43 25.54
C PHE A 13 -29.85 24.19 24.65
N THR A 14 -31.04 23.96 24.06
CA THR A 14 -31.23 22.85 23.11
C THR A 14 -30.54 23.10 21.76
N ALA A 15 -30.53 24.35 21.27
CA ALA A 15 -29.87 24.69 20.00
C ALA A 15 -28.34 24.58 20.10
N THR A 16 -27.75 24.99 21.22
CA THR A 16 -26.29 24.84 21.46
C THR A 16 -25.88 23.38 21.68
N LEU A 17 -26.71 22.58 22.35
CA LEU A 17 -26.49 21.15 22.51
C LEU A 17 -26.57 20.40 21.17
N SER A 18 -27.52 20.76 20.29
CA SER A 18 -27.58 20.20 18.93
C SER A 18 -26.40 20.65 18.05
N LEU A 19 -25.94 21.90 18.16
CA LEU A 19 -24.73 22.37 17.45
C LEU A 19 -23.44 21.67 17.93
N LEU A 20 -23.34 21.33 19.21
CA LEU A 20 -22.27 20.48 19.76
C LEU A 20 -22.31 19.05 19.22
N PHE A 21 -23.50 18.47 19.06
CA PHE A 21 -23.69 17.14 18.47
C PHE A 21 -23.25 17.07 16.99
N PHE A 22 -23.46 18.13 16.20
CA PHE A 22 -22.96 18.19 14.81
C PHE A 22 -21.47 18.47 14.71
N TYR A 23 -20.85 19.10 15.71
CA TYR A 23 -19.40 19.38 15.72
C TYR A 23 -18.56 18.12 16.02
N PHE A 24 -19.13 17.14 16.74
CA PHE A 24 -18.54 15.82 16.98
C PHE A 24 -18.93 14.79 15.91
N LYS A 25 -19.01 15.18 14.65
CA LYS A 25 -19.00 14.20 13.56
C LYS A 25 -17.60 13.58 13.53
N GLU A 26 -17.47 12.38 14.11
CA GLU A 26 -16.27 11.54 14.06
C GLU A 26 -15.66 11.60 12.65
N LYS A 27 -14.46 12.18 12.56
CA LYS A 27 -13.65 12.05 11.36
C LYS A 27 -13.33 10.55 11.22
N PRO A 28 -13.52 9.94 10.03
CA PRO A 28 -13.22 8.53 9.87
C PRO A 28 -11.75 8.28 10.26
N GLU A 29 -11.55 7.29 11.12
CA GLU A 29 -10.31 7.04 11.84
C GLU A 29 -9.15 6.68 10.91
N ILE A 30 -8.19 7.59 10.79
CA ILE A 30 -6.80 7.26 10.41
C ILE A 30 -6.11 6.49 11.57
N SER A 31 -6.77 6.31 12.72
CA SER A 31 -6.22 5.62 13.91
C SER A 31 -6.02 4.10 13.72
N LEU A 32 -6.63 3.49 12.70
CA LEU A 32 -6.50 2.04 12.44
C LEU A 32 -5.12 1.66 11.90
N LEU A 33 -4.41 2.60 11.26
CA LEU A 33 -3.13 2.33 10.60
C LEU A 33 -1.96 2.45 11.56
N SER A 34 -0.96 1.58 11.40
CA SER A 34 0.26 1.59 12.23
C SER A 34 0.98 2.94 12.20
N CYS A 35 1.33 3.45 13.39
CA CYS A 35 2.21 4.61 13.56
C CYS A 35 3.70 4.25 13.61
N ASN A 36 4.04 2.96 13.54
CA ASN A 36 5.41 2.47 13.62
C ASN A 36 5.87 1.89 12.27
N CYS A 37 7.13 2.15 11.92
CA CYS A 37 7.74 1.53 10.73
C CYS A 37 7.75 0.00 10.90
N PRO A 38 7.43 -0.76 9.84
CA PRO A 38 7.46 -2.23 9.91
C PRO A 38 8.89 -2.77 9.99
N PRO A 39 9.07 -4.07 10.31
CA PRO A 39 10.37 -4.72 10.30
C PRO A 39 11.11 -4.51 8.97
N GLY A 40 12.42 -4.25 9.05
CA GLY A 40 13.25 -3.92 7.89
C GLY A 40 13.21 -2.44 7.49
N PHE A 41 12.47 -1.60 8.22
CA PHE A 41 12.47 -0.14 8.05
C PHE A 41 12.86 0.56 9.34
N GLN A 42 13.62 1.65 9.23
CA GLN A 42 13.98 2.53 10.32
C GLN A 42 13.36 3.90 10.10
N ARG A 43 12.89 4.52 11.18
CA ARG A 43 12.41 5.91 11.16
C ARG A 43 13.60 6.85 10.96
N VAL A 44 13.51 7.74 9.98
CA VAL A 44 14.61 8.66 9.61
C VAL A 44 14.29 10.14 9.84
N GLU A 45 13.03 10.52 9.68
CA GLU A 45 12.52 11.88 9.87
C GLU A 45 11.17 11.82 10.59
N GLU A 46 10.57 12.98 10.85
CA GLU A 46 9.21 13.05 11.39
C GLU A 46 8.22 12.36 10.43
N ASN A 47 7.71 11.21 10.88
CA ASN A 47 6.74 10.36 10.19
C ASN A 47 7.20 9.74 8.85
N LYS A 48 8.50 9.47 8.67
CA LYS A 48 9.02 8.75 7.49
C LYS A 48 9.84 7.52 7.86
N CYS A 49 9.65 6.47 7.09
CA CYS A 49 10.39 5.22 7.17
C CYS A 49 11.35 5.08 5.98
N ALA A 50 12.56 4.59 6.24
CA ALA A 50 13.51 4.20 5.21
C ALA A 50 13.92 2.74 5.40
N SER A 51 14.03 2.00 4.31
CA SER A 51 14.50 0.61 4.32
C SER A 51 15.89 0.53 4.94
N ARG A 52 16.06 -0.42 5.86
CA ARG A 52 17.31 -0.80 6.52
C ARG A 52 17.44 -2.30 6.50
N ASN A 53 18.25 -2.79 5.57
CA ASN A 53 18.50 -4.20 5.41
C ASN A 53 19.98 -4.49 5.18
N LEU A 54 20.35 -5.76 5.31
CA LEU A 54 21.74 -6.20 5.20
C LEU A 54 22.35 -5.85 3.82
N TYR A 55 21.54 -5.82 2.75
CA TYR A 55 22.03 -5.44 1.41
C TYR A 55 22.64 -4.03 1.37
N GLN A 56 22.21 -3.13 2.24
CA GLN A 56 22.77 -1.77 2.35
C GLN A 56 24.03 -1.71 3.22
N GLN A 57 24.26 -2.71 4.09
CA GLN A 57 25.36 -2.69 5.06
C GLN A 57 26.67 -3.22 4.48
N TYR A 58 26.62 -3.89 3.34
CA TYR A 58 27.82 -4.42 2.73
C TYR A 58 28.62 -3.32 2.02
N SER A 59 29.76 -2.98 2.62
CA SER A 59 30.81 -2.20 1.98
C SER A 59 31.31 -2.94 0.75
N SER A 60 31.17 -2.32 -0.42
CA SER A 60 31.91 -2.79 -1.59
C SER A 60 33.24 -2.09 -1.67
N LEU A 61 34.22 -2.85 -2.16
CA LEU A 61 35.61 -2.43 -2.37
C LEU A 61 35.75 -1.15 -3.24
N GLN A 62 34.69 -0.73 -3.94
CA GLN A 62 34.63 0.49 -4.76
C GLN A 62 33.46 1.42 -4.37
N ASN A 63 32.94 1.38 -3.13
CA ASN A 63 31.67 2.02 -2.74
C ASN A 63 30.44 1.49 -3.52
N SER A 64 30.48 0.26 -4.03
CA SER A 64 29.46 -0.29 -4.93
C SER A 64 28.98 -1.73 -4.61
N GLY A 65 28.14 -1.92 -3.56
CA GLY A 65 27.40 -3.14 -3.13
C GLY A 65 28.01 -4.56 -3.25
N VAL A 66 27.77 -5.45 -2.29
CA VAL A 66 28.14 -6.88 -2.48
C VAL A 66 26.98 -7.68 -3.07
N GLY A 67 27.18 -8.10 -4.32
CA GLY A 67 26.37 -9.06 -5.06
C GLY A 67 26.80 -9.08 -6.54
N GLY A 68 27.23 -10.24 -7.06
CA GLY A 68 27.60 -10.38 -8.48
C GLY A 68 28.72 -9.43 -8.97
N LEU A 69 28.59 -8.90 -10.20
CA LEU A 69 29.53 -8.07 -11.00
C LEU A 69 30.10 -6.78 -10.34
N LYS A 70 30.25 -6.71 -9.01
CA LYS A 70 30.75 -5.56 -8.23
C LYS A 70 29.95 -4.27 -8.44
N SER A 71 28.69 -4.40 -8.83
CA SER A 71 27.79 -3.27 -9.05
C SER A 71 26.95 -3.02 -7.80
N ALA A 72 26.84 -1.75 -7.41
CA ALA A 72 25.97 -1.35 -6.32
C ALA A 72 24.51 -1.70 -6.65
N LEU A 73 23.76 -2.18 -5.66
CA LEU A 73 22.32 -2.21 -5.80
C LEU A 73 21.78 -0.77 -5.95
N PRO A 74 20.75 -0.56 -6.78
CA PRO A 74 20.10 0.75 -6.86
C PRO A 74 19.58 1.17 -5.49
N LYS A 75 19.53 2.47 -5.23
CA LYS A 75 18.87 2.97 -4.03
C LYS A 75 17.38 2.59 -4.10
N PRO A 76 16.84 1.87 -3.09
CA PRO A 76 15.42 1.55 -3.07
C PRO A 76 14.60 2.82 -2.84
N ARG A 77 13.34 2.80 -3.29
CA ARG A 77 12.39 3.88 -3.02
C ARG A 77 11.97 3.83 -1.55
N ASP A 78 12.20 4.92 -0.83
CA ASP A 78 11.98 5.07 0.61
C ASP A 78 11.26 6.40 0.92
N GLY A 79 10.93 6.63 2.20
CA GLY A 79 10.37 7.92 2.67
C GLY A 79 8.85 7.94 2.86
N PHE A 80 8.21 6.77 2.78
CA PHE A 80 6.78 6.61 3.09
C PHE A 80 6.54 6.72 4.60
N SER A 81 5.37 7.21 4.98
CA SER A 81 4.95 7.15 6.37
C SER A 81 4.61 5.72 6.79
N PRO A 82 4.71 5.39 8.08
CA PRO A 82 4.19 4.14 8.63
C PRO A 82 2.78 3.81 8.14
N GLN A 83 1.89 4.80 8.13
CA GLN A 83 0.49 4.64 7.73
C GLN A 83 0.34 4.35 6.24
N GLN A 84 1.17 4.97 5.38
CA GLN A 84 1.18 4.67 3.94
C GLN A 84 1.63 3.24 3.66
N ILE A 85 2.68 2.79 4.35
CA ILE A 85 3.18 1.41 4.20
C ILE A 85 2.13 0.42 4.68
N ASP A 86 1.48 0.70 5.82
CA ASP A 86 0.48 -0.18 6.40
C ASP A 86 -0.81 -0.22 5.57
N LEU A 87 -1.25 0.91 5.02
CA LEU A 87 -2.36 0.97 4.06
C LEU A 87 -2.06 0.15 2.80
N GLY A 88 -0.85 0.32 2.23
CA GLY A 88 -0.41 -0.46 1.08
C GLY A 88 -0.40 -1.97 1.37
N ARG A 89 0.04 -2.36 2.58
CA ARG A 89 -0.04 -3.74 3.05
C ARG A 89 -1.49 -4.24 3.08
N TYR A 90 -2.43 -3.48 3.65
CA TYR A 90 -3.84 -3.89 3.65
C TYR A 90 -4.38 -4.08 2.23
N LEU A 91 -4.21 -3.09 1.35
CA LEU A 91 -4.69 -3.14 -0.04
C LEU A 91 -4.08 -4.29 -0.84
N PHE A 92 -2.83 -4.70 -0.52
CA PHE A 92 -2.18 -5.81 -1.21
C PHE A 92 -2.88 -7.16 -0.98
N PHE A 93 -3.46 -7.37 0.21
CA PHE A 93 -4.14 -8.61 0.59
C PHE A 93 -5.67 -8.53 0.49
N ASP A 94 -6.22 -7.33 0.36
CA ASP A 94 -7.65 -7.11 0.30
C ASP A 94 -8.17 -7.22 -1.15
N PRO A 95 -9.16 -8.07 -1.44
CA PRO A 95 -9.72 -8.19 -2.77
C PRO A 95 -10.66 -7.04 -3.17
N VAL A 96 -10.85 -6.02 -2.31
CA VAL A 96 -11.69 -4.83 -2.56
C VAL A 96 -11.35 -4.11 -3.87
N LEU A 97 -10.11 -4.24 -4.34
CA LEU A 97 -9.65 -3.65 -5.61
C LEU A 97 -9.98 -4.50 -6.85
N SER A 98 -10.57 -5.68 -6.71
CA SER A 98 -11.04 -6.47 -7.84
C SER A 98 -12.54 -6.28 -8.08
N LYS A 99 -12.96 -6.36 -9.34
CA LYS A 99 -14.35 -6.11 -9.75
C LYS A 99 -15.39 -6.93 -9.00
N ASP A 100 -15.08 -8.19 -8.74
CA ASP A 100 -15.99 -9.18 -8.13
C ASP A 100 -15.57 -9.57 -6.70
N GLY A 101 -14.53 -8.94 -6.15
CA GLY A 101 -14.02 -9.26 -4.82
C GLY A 101 -13.36 -10.64 -4.72
N SER A 102 -13.01 -11.29 -5.84
CA SER A 102 -12.46 -12.66 -5.84
C SER A 102 -10.94 -12.72 -5.75
N VAL A 103 -10.23 -11.65 -6.15
CA VAL A 103 -8.75 -11.65 -6.21
C VAL A 103 -8.17 -10.40 -5.57
N SER A 104 -6.98 -10.55 -4.97
CA SER A 104 -6.14 -9.45 -4.49
C SER A 104 -4.77 -9.52 -5.17
N CYS A 105 -3.88 -8.55 -4.93
CA CYS A 105 -2.50 -8.64 -5.40
C CYS A 105 -1.83 -9.92 -4.88
N ALA A 106 -2.11 -10.30 -3.63
CA ALA A 106 -1.58 -11.49 -2.97
C ALA A 106 -2.08 -12.82 -3.56
N THR A 107 -3.17 -12.82 -4.35
CA THR A 107 -3.64 -14.02 -5.06
C THR A 107 -2.58 -14.51 -6.06
N CYS A 108 -1.99 -13.59 -6.83
CA CYS A 108 -0.93 -13.91 -7.80
C CYS A 108 0.48 -13.74 -7.21
N HIS A 109 0.65 -12.95 -6.15
CA HIS A 109 1.93 -12.68 -5.51
C HIS A 109 1.95 -13.16 -4.05
N ASN A 110 1.83 -14.49 -3.88
CA ASN A 110 1.67 -15.12 -2.57
C ASN A 110 3.00 -15.15 -1.78
N PRO A 111 3.07 -14.61 -0.55
CA PRO A 111 4.27 -14.63 0.27
C PRO A 111 4.88 -16.02 0.49
N ASN A 112 4.05 -17.07 0.61
CA ASN A 112 4.50 -18.44 0.83
C ASN A 112 5.14 -19.08 -0.41
N LEU A 113 4.92 -18.50 -1.59
CA LEU A 113 5.46 -18.95 -2.88
C LEU A 113 6.47 -17.94 -3.42
N GLY A 114 7.13 -17.20 -2.52
CA GLY A 114 8.12 -16.21 -2.89
C GLY A 114 7.53 -14.99 -3.58
N PHE A 115 6.34 -14.56 -3.19
CA PHE A 115 5.59 -13.49 -3.85
C PHE A 115 5.34 -13.74 -5.35
N ALA A 116 5.16 -15.00 -5.71
CA ALA A 116 4.62 -15.47 -6.99
C ALA A 116 3.44 -16.42 -6.70
N ASP A 117 2.87 -17.06 -7.72
CA ASP A 117 1.74 -18.00 -7.58
C ASP A 117 2.12 -19.48 -7.80
N GLY A 118 3.33 -19.74 -8.28
CA GLY A 118 3.80 -21.10 -8.58
C GLY A 118 3.14 -21.73 -9.81
N LEU A 119 2.46 -20.94 -10.65
CA LEU A 119 1.80 -21.40 -11.87
C LEU A 119 2.63 -21.05 -13.12
N ALA A 120 2.42 -21.79 -14.20
CA ALA A 120 2.99 -21.44 -15.51
C ALA A 120 2.40 -20.12 -16.04
N THR A 121 1.14 -19.88 -15.71
CA THR A 121 0.30 -18.75 -16.09
C THR A 121 -0.67 -18.49 -14.94
N SER A 122 -0.84 -17.22 -14.57
CA SER A 122 -1.69 -16.85 -13.43
C SER A 122 -3.18 -17.03 -13.76
N ILE A 123 -4.02 -17.09 -12.73
CA ILE A 123 -5.48 -17.11 -12.85
C ILE A 123 -6.02 -15.83 -12.22
N GLY A 124 -6.72 -15.02 -13.01
CA GLY A 124 -7.31 -13.75 -12.55
C GLY A 124 -8.79 -13.86 -12.21
N VAL A 125 -9.48 -12.72 -12.19
CA VAL A 125 -10.93 -12.64 -11.97
C VAL A 125 -11.72 -13.59 -12.88
N SER A 126 -12.86 -14.09 -12.37
CA SER A 126 -13.72 -15.04 -13.10
C SER A 126 -13.02 -16.33 -13.57
N GLY A 127 -11.83 -16.66 -13.03
CA GLY A 127 -11.07 -17.85 -13.40
C GLY A 127 -10.36 -17.74 -14.76
N VAL A 128 -10.15 -16.54 -15.28
CA VAL A 128 -9.50 -16.34 -16.58
C VAL A 128 -7.99 -16.61 -16.45
N GLU A 129 -7.48 -17.50 -17.30
CA GLU A 129 -6.05 -17.78 -17.40
C GLU A 129 -5.31 -16.64 -18.11
N GLN A 130 -4.19 -16.21 -17.54
CA GLN A 130 -3.35 -15.15 -18.10
C GLN A 130 -2.35 -15.69 -19.12
N THR A 131 -1.72 -14.80 -19.89
CA THR A 131 -0.75 -15.18 -20.94
C THR A 131 0.68 -15.35 -20.42
N ARG A 132 0.95 -15.01 -19.16
CA ARG A 132 2.28 -15.03 -18.53
C ARG A 132 2.15 -15.43 -17.05
N SER A 133 3.24 -15.91 -16.47
CA SER A 133 3.35 -16.13 -15.03
C SER A 133 3.52 -14.82 -14.26
N ALA A 134 3.05 -14.80 -13.01
CA ALA A 134 3.31 -13.72 -12.08
C ALA A 134 4.81 -13.69 -11.71
N PRO A 135 5.53 -12.58 -12.00
CA PRO A 135 6.91 -12.45 -11.54
C PRO A 135 6.96 -12.34 -10.02
N SER A 136 8.02 -12.86 -9.40
CA SER A 136 8.25 -12.68 -7.97
C SER A 136 8.39 -11.20 -7.62
N LEU A 137 7.78 -10.76 -6.51
CA LEU A 137 8.01 -9.42 -5.97
C LEU A 137 9.19 -9.33 -5.00
N TRP A 138 9.91 -10.42 -4.74
CA TRP A 138 11.13 -10.34 -3.95
C TRP A 138 12.12 -9.38 -4.59
N ASN A 139 12.63 -8.44 -3.79
CA ASN A 139 13.61 -7.44 -4.23
C ASN A 139 13.12 -6.50 -5.34
N VAL A 140 11.81 -6.43 -5.58
CA VAL A 140 11.22 -5.59 -6.64
C VAL A 140 11.60 -4.11 -6.52
N SER A 141 11.89 -3.64 -5.30
CA SER A 141 12.36 -2.27 -5.02
C SER A 141 13.71 -1.92 -5.67
N TYR A 142 14.47 -2.93 -6.12
CA TYR A 142 15.77 -2.77 -6.77
C TYR A 142 15.72 -2.91 -8.29
N LEU A 143 14.55 -3.22 -8.87
CA LEU A 143 14.39 -3.32 -10.32
C LEU A 143 14.25 -1.92 -10.96
N LYS A 144 14.72 -1.80 -12.20
CA LYS A 144 14.63 -0.57 -13.02
C LYS A 144 13.61 -0.66 -14.15
N SER A 145 13.18 -1.87 -14.48
CA SER A 145 12.25 -2.17 -15.56
C SER A 145 11.28 -3.24 -15.06
N PHE A 146 10.03 -3.10 -15.45
CA PHE A 146 8.91 -3.93 -15.01
C PHE A 146 8.11 -4.42 -16.22
N PHE A 147 7.23 -5.40 -16.00
CA PHE A 147 6.64 -6.31 -16.98
C PHE A 147 7.66 -7.24 -17.65
N TRP A 148 7.16 -8.36 -18.19
CA TRP A 148 7.94 -9.33 -18.95
C TRP A 148 8.59 -8.73 -20.21
N ASP A 149 8.02 -7.66 -20.76
CA ASP A 149 8.52 -6.92 -21.93
C ASP A 149 9.26 -5.62 -21.55
N ALA A 150 9.53 -5.40 -20.25
CA ALA A 150 10.30 -4.27 -19.72
C ALA A 150 9.74 -2.87 -20.03
N ARG A 151 8.46 -2.74 -20.43
CA ARG A 151 7.89 -1.47 -20.91
C ARG A 151 7.68 -0.41 -19.83
N ALA A 152 7.59 -0.80 -18.55
CA ALA A 152 7.38 0.12 -17.44
C ALA A 152 8.67 0.35 -16.66
N THR A 153 8.88 1.59 -16.18
CA THR A 153 10.09 1.99 -15.42
C THR A 153 9.80 2.43 -14.00
N THR A 154 8.53 2.43 -13.58
CA THR A 154 8.10 2.70 -12.21
C THR A 154 7.08 1.66 -11.74
N LEU A 155 6.97 1.46 -10.42
CA LEU A 155 5.98 0.56 -9.83
C LEU A 155 4.56 1.06 -10.04
N GLU A 156 4.35 2.38 -10.06
CA GLU A 156 3.06 3.00 -10.33
C GLU A 156 2.61 2.69 -11.76
N ALA A 157 3.48 2.85 -12.76
CA ALA A 157 3.16 2.48 -14.14
C ALA A 157 2.99 0.97 -14.34
N GLN A 158 3.73 0.15 -13.58
CA GLN A 158 3.55 -1.29 -13.57
C GLN A 158 2.17 -1.71 -13.04
N MET A 159 1.73 -1.07 -11.95
CA MET A 159 0.50 -1.41 -11.23
C MET A 159 -0.76 -1.13 -12.06
N GLU A 160 -0.75 -0.09 -12.90
CA GLU A 160 -1.89 0.23 -13.77
C GLU A 160 -2.28 -0.94 -14.69
N GLY A 161 -1.31 -1.75 -15.14
CA GLY A 161 -1.58 -2.90 -16.00
C GLY A 161 -2.49 -3.94 -15.32
N PRO A 162 -2.05 -4.61 -14.25
CA PRO A 162 -2.86 -5.60 -13.54
C PRO A 162 -4.13 -5.04 -12.92
N LEU A 163 -4.08 -3.81 -12.37
CA LEU A 163 -5.23 -3.22 -11.68
C LEU A 163 -6.41 -2.96 -12.63
N TYR A 164 -6.13 -2.43 -13.82
CA TYR A 164 -7.15 -2.11 -14.83
C TYR A 164 -7.27 -3.18 -15.93
N SER A 165 -6.51 -4.27 -15.85
CA SER A 165 -6.64 -5.39 -16.78
C SER A 165 -8.01 -6.05 -16.61
N PRO A 166 -8.79 -6.23 -17.70
CA PRO A 166 -10.11 -6.85 -17.62
C PRO A 166 -10.07 -8.33 -17.22
N THR A 167 -8.90 -8.96 -17.25
CA THR A 167 -8.72 -10.37 -16.96
C THR A 167 -7.94 -10.64 -15.67
N GLU A 168 -7.22 -9.66 -15.12
CA GLU A 168 -6.51 -9.82 -13.85
C GLU A 168 -7.36 -9.36 -12.66
N MET A 169 -7.63 -8.06 -12.51
CA MET A 169 -8.46 -7.50 -11.42
C MET A 169 -9.78 -6.87 -11.90
N ALA A 170 -9.84 -6.42 -13.15
CA ALA A 170 -11.00 -5.83 -13.83
C ALA A 170 -11.63 -4.58 -13.18
N THR A 171 -10.84 -3.80 -12.44
CA THR A 171 -11.30 -2.51 -11.90
C THR A 171 -11.39 -1.44 -12.96
N THR A 172 -12.34 -0.51 -12.79
CA THR A 172 -12.66 0.60 -13.72
C THR A 172 -12.27 1.95 -13.15
#